data_AF-A0A920TZ35-F1
#
_entry.id   AF-A0A920TZ35-F1
#
_cell.length_a   1.000
_cell.length_b   1.000
_cell.length_c   1.000
_cell.angle_alpha   90.00
_cell.angle_beta   90.00
_cell.angle_gamma   90.00
#
_symmetry.space_group_name_H-M   'P 1'
#
loop_
_entity.id
_entity.type
_entity.pdbx_description
1 polymer ?
#
loop_
_entity_poly.entity_id
_entity_poly.type
_entity_poly.pdbx_seq_one_letter_code
_entity_poly.pdbx_strand_id
1 'polypeptide(L)' 'MQSGAPTFGTPEPGHIMTIVGALARRLGVPFRSGGGLCASKIPDAQAAYESANKIASFCLSGSQFYATYSRLA' A
#
# COMPACT_ATOMS: atom_id res chain seq x y z
N MET A 1 16.22 9.67 5.81
CA MET A 1 16.56 8.67 4.77
C MET A 1 18.02 8.31 4.93
N GLN A 2 18.35 7.07 5.32
CA GLN A 2 19.74 6.66 5.61
C GLN A 2 20.29 5.68 4.56
N SER A 3 19.52 4.68 4.16
CA SER A 3 19.95 3.64 3.21
C SER A 3 19.48 3.85 1.77
N GLY A 4 18.54 4.77 1.53
CA GLY A 4 17.88 4.93 0.23
C GLY A 4 17.00 3.75 -0.21
N ALA A 5 16.90 2.69 0.61
CA ALA A 5 16.10 1.52 0.30
C ALA A 5 14.59 1.85 0.34
N PRO A 6 13.76 1.14 -0.45
CA PRO A 6 12.30 1.27 -0.37
C PRO A 6 11.79 0.99 1.05
N THR A 7 10.96 1.89 1.59
CA THR A 7 10.37 1.78 2.93
C THR A 7 8.87 1.56 2.86
N PHE A 8 8.37 0.62 3.66
CA PHE A 8 6.94 0.36 3.84
C PHE A 8 6.55 0.62 5.30
N GLY A 9 5.26 0.80 5.57
CA GLY A 9 4.75 1.09 6.93
C GLY A 9 4.96 2.52 7.44
N THR A 10 5.58 3.42 6.68
CA THR A 10 5.71 4.85 7.02
C THR A 10 4.40 5.62 6.73
N PRO A 11 4.17 6.81 7.33
CA PRO A 11 2.93 7.56 7.12
C PRO A 11 2.79 8.20 5.73
N GLU A 12 3.90 8.53 5.07
CA GLU A 12 3.90 9.29 3.80
C GLU A 12 3.15 8.53 2.68
N PRO A 13 3.40 7.23 2.46
CA PRO A 13 2.66 6.45 1.47
C PRO A 13 1.16 6.31 1.80
N GLY A 14 0.77 6.39 3.07
CA GLY A 14 -0.64 6.36 3.49
C GLY A 14 -1.37 7.64 3.10
N HIS A 15 -0.75 8.80 3.36
CA HIS A 15 -1.30 10.09 2.94
C HIS A 15 -1.42 10.21 1.42
N ILE A 16 -0.39 9.79 0.68
CA ILE A 16 -0.42 9.78 -0.78
C ILE A 16 -1.58 8.92 -1.30
N MET A 17 -1.80 7.74 -0.72
CA MET A 17 -2.93 6.88 -1.08
C MET A 17 -4.28 7.56 -0.88
N THR A 18 -4.50 8.25 0.24
CA THR A 18 -5.76 8.94 0.51
C THR A 18 -5.99 10.09 -0.47
N ILE A 19 -4.97 10.88 -0.77
CA ILE A 19 -5.04 12.01 -1.71
C ILE A 19 -5.33 11.50 -3.13
N VAL A 20 -4.56 10.53 -3.60
CA VAL A 20 -4.72 9.97 -4.96
C VAL A 20 -6.04 9.20 -5.08
N GLY A 21 -6.49 8.51 -4.03
CA GLY A 21 -7.80 7.87 -3.99
C GLY A 21 -8.95 8.87 -4.13
N ALA A 22 -8.85 10.02 -3.46
CA ALA A 22 -9.82 11.11 -3.64
C ALA A 22 -9.77 11.70 -5.06
N LEU A 23 -8.57 11.85 -5.64
CA LEU A 23 -8.39 12.32 -7.02
C LEU A 23 -8.97 11.34 -8.04
N ALA A 24 -8.70 10.05 -7.90
CA ALA A 24 -9.22 9.01 -8.80
C ALA A 24 -10.75 8.97 -8.79
N ARG A 25 -11.37 9.16 -7.61
CA ARG A 25 -12.83 9.32 -7.49
C ARG A 25 -13.35 10.55 -8.24
N ARG A 26 -12.63 11.68 -8.20
CA ARG A 26 -13.00 12.88 -8.96
C ARG A 26 -12.86 12.70 -10.47
N LEU A 27 -11.87 11.91 -10.90
CA LEU A 27 -11.63 11.58 -12.31
C LEU A 27 -12.53 10.46 -12.84
N GLY A 28 -13.29 9.78 -11.97
CA GLY A 28 -14.16 8.66 -12.36
C GLY A 28 -13.41 7.41 -12.80
N VAL A 29 -12.14 7.25 -12.41
CA VAL A 29 -11.28 6.11 -12.80
C VAL A 29 -11.02 5.18 -11.61
N PRO A 30 -10.87 3.86 -11.85
CA PRO A 30 -10.52 2.93 -10.79
C PRO A 30 -9.11 3.19 -10.26
N PHE A 31 -8.94 3.08 -8.95
CA PHE A 31 -7.67 3.29 -8.26
C PHE A 31 -7.07 1.98 -7.76
N ARG A 32 -5.84 1.68 -8.19
CA ARG A 32 -5.05 0.53 -7.75
C ARG A 32 -3.89 0.99 -6.86
N SER A 33 -3.88 0.52 -5.61
CA SER A 33 -2.80 0.80 -4.65
C SER A 33 -2.86 -0.18 -3.48
N GLY A 34 -1.93 -0.06 -2.52
CA GLY A 34 -1.93 -0.85 -1.28
C GLY A 34 -1.55 -2.34 -1.45
N GLY A 35 -2.04 -3.16 -0.51
CA GLY A 35 -1.68 -4.58 -0.35
C GLY A 35 -0.80 -4.87 0.86
N GLY A 36 -0.46 -6.14 1.08
CA GLY A 36 0.43 -6.59 2.16
C GLY A 36 1.91 -6.38 1.84
N LEU A 37 2.31 -5.12 1.63
CA LEU A 37 3.68 -4.76 1.27
C LEU A 37 4.53 -4.54 2.52
N CYS A 38 5.72 -5.15 2.54
CA CYS A 38 6.71 -4.97 3.60
C CYS A 38 8.15 -5.02 3.05
N ALA A 39 9.08 -4.43 3.80
CA ALA A 39 10.52 -4.40 3.50
C ALA A 39 11.28 -5.53 4.20
N SER A 40 10.64 -6.27 5.11
CA SER A 40 11.24 -7.40 5.78
C SER A 40 11.56 -8.52 4.79
N LYS A 41 12.64 -9.24 5.05
CA LYS A 41 13.14 -10.32 4.20
C LYS A 41 12.60 -11.68 4.64
N ILE A 42 11.93 -11.71 5.80
CA ILE A 42 11.35 -12.88 6.42
C ILE A 42 9.95 -12.54 6.95
N PRO A 43 9.07 -13.53 7.15
CA PRO A 43 7.74 -13.30 7.73
C PRO A 43 7.83 -13.09 9.25
N ASP A 44 8.36 -11.94 9.65
CA ASP A 44 8.55 -11.55 11.05
C ASP A 44 7.53 -10.48 11.49
N ALA A 45 7.71 -9.97 12.71
CA ALA A 45 6.87 -8.91 13.26
C ALA A 45 6.93 -7.61 12.42
N GLN A 46 8.07 -7.30 11.80
CA GLN A 46 8.19 -6.15 10.90
C GLN A 46 7.31 -6.35 9.65
N ALA A 47 7.38 -7.54 9.04
CA ALA A 47 6.55 -7.88 7.89
C ALA A 47 5.06 -7.73 8.21
N ALA A 48 4.63 -8.24 9.37
CA ALA A 48 3.25 -8.17 9.82
C ALA A 48 2.80 -6.72 10.06
N TYR A 49 3.59 -5.93 10.77
CA TYR A 49 3.26 -4.55 11.12
C TYR A 49 3.16 -3.65 9.89
N GLU A 50 4.15 -3.69 8.99
CA GLU A 50 4.16 -2.88 7.78
C GLU A 50 3.01 -3.25 6.83
N SER A 51 2.75 -4.55 6.69
CA SER A 51 1.64 -5.05 5.87
C SER A 51 0.28 -4.64 6.45
N ALA A 52 0.09 -4.75 7.76
CA ALA A 52 -1.17 -4.38 8.42
C ALA A 52 -1.46 -2.88 8.27
N ASN A 53 -0.45 -2.02 8.51
CA ASN A 53 -0.59 -0.57 8.31
C ASN A 53 -0.96 -0.21 6.87
N LYS A 54 -0.39 -0.93 5.90
CA LYS A 54 -0.69 -0.73 4.48
C LYS A 54 -2.09 -1.20 4.09
N ILE A 55 -2.54 -2.32 4.62
CA ILE A 55 -3.91 -2.82 4.42
C ILE A 55 -4.92 -1.85 5.04
N ALA A 56 -4.66 -1.32 6.24
CA ALA A 56 -5.52 -0.31 6.86
C ALA A 56 -5.64 0.95 5.98
N SER A 57 -4.51 1.45 5.47
CA SER A 57 -4.49 2.61 4.56
C SER A 57 -5.24 2.33 3.26
N PHE A 58 -5.16 1.10 2.72
CA PHE A 58 -5.87 0.67 1.53
C PHE A 58 -7.38 0.74 1.69
N CYS A 59 -7.89 0.19 2.80
CA CYS A 59 -9.32 0.21 3.11
C CYS A 59 -9.83 1.65 3.25
N LEU A 60 -9.07 2.52 3.91
CA LEU A 60 -9.47 3.90 4.16
C LEU A 60 -9.37 4.81 2.92
N SER A 61 -8.44 4.55 1.99
CA SER A 61 -8.25 5.40 0.82
C SER A 61 -9.30 5.19 -0.28
N GLY A 62 -10.11 4.13 -0.20
CA GLY A 62 -11.08 3.75 -1.22
C GLY A 62 -10.40 3.22 -2.49
N SER A 63 -9.32 2.45 -2.34
CA SER A 63 -8.67 1.74 -3.45
C SER A 63 -9.50 0.50 -3.83
N GLN A 64 -9.66 0.21 -5.13
CA GLN A 64 -10.45 -0.94 -5.59
C GLN A 64 -9.63 -2.22 -5.73
N PHE A 65 -8.38 -2.10 -6.17
CA PHE A 65 -7.52 -3.27 -6.43
C PHE A 65 -6.16 -3.07 -5.78
N TYR A 66 -5.61 -4.14 -5.20
CA TYR A 66 -4.19 -4.26 -4.89
C TYR A 66 -3.64 -5.46 -5.67
N ALA A 67 -2.35 -5.48 -5.99
CA ALA A 67 -1.80 -6.64 -6.69
C ALA A 67 -1.80 -7.85 -5.76
N THR A 68 -2.60 -8.85 -6.10
CA THR A 68 -2.49 -10.21 -5.61
C THR A 68 -1.65 -11.01 -6.62
N TYR A 69 -0.79 -11.90 -6.13
CA TYR A 69 -0.13 -12.87 -7.00
C TYR A 69 -1.19 -13.85 -7.51
N SER A 70 -1.81 -13.59 -8.66
CA SER A 70 -2.70 -14.57 -9.30
C SER A 70 -2.72 -14.43 -10.83
N ARG A 71 -2.25 -15.49 -11.50
CA ARG A 71 -2.38 -15.88 -12.93
C ARG A 71 -1.67 -15.05 -14.00
N LEU A 72 -0.34 -15.14 -14.03
CA LEU A 72 0.42 -15.30 -15.28
C LEU A 72 1.49 -16.38 -15.06
N ALA A 73 1.03 -17.63 -15.13
CA ALA A 73 1.79 -18.83 -15.46
C ALA A 73 0.90 -19.64 -16.40
#